data_AF-A0A7S1FEE3-F1
#
_entry.id   AF-A0A7S1FEE3-F1
#
_cell.length_a   1.000
_cell.length_b   1.000
_cell.length_c   1.000
_cell.angle_alpha   90.00
_cell.angle_beta   90.00
_cell.angle_gamma   90.00
#
_symmetry.space_group_name_H-M   'P 1'
#
loop_
_entity.id
_entity.type
_entity.pdbx_description
1 polymer ?
#
loop_
_entity_poly.entity_id
_entity_poly.type
_entity_poly.pdbx_seq_one_letter_code
_entity_poly.pdbx_strand_id
1 'polypeptide(L)'
;MALWASAASEEKHINSRDGPFSRQRVEPEGCLLAESLKPASHRSDGSHVSDCAAYITSVPTEGLKASDLQKLQTPRGPGASIDDLQKLQAQWSAHIAHVWGDLEVHLEQTAQRVNGRFEQLRMDLNDRISALELSIGSHSTLGANVDQGHLGHLKATLCEVQQQGVDFRAAVEKRLVSLSRKLDTELRLVHEQVEKVVEDVKQTSVTSSLVSAFDTAMQEYQKEVSHSLEALSQQQQCIAQQVADDLALVAAGVETEDDLATKQHRSTAPRISRNTLNEDHVTQLINTATSYSIRGNVWDAMLLLNAPIDMGMIGNFAMILSVLVNMFIQLFICYFVIVLAIDQNGELSADLVDDALLWKGQQTSALVERVCARDFTLGSNSWQIDVYTLYDDYIEKSSQLLCTAMLIVWSLTVMREVSTVMHFIRAVSELPSGEETMLQLHLRRVHVITMSYASWRAVMLSSVLQLFICASLLVAGAAWLSATEAQEDLLLNSVALSYVMEVDELLYSIMGPAKVRAIMQQMTPLHYASGALHGWCILKFLR
;
A
#
# COMPACT_ATOMS: atom_id res chain seq x y z
N MET A 1 -11.01 -5.95 25.49
CA MET A 1 -10.40 -5.78 26.83
C MET A 1 -11.39 -6.01 27.99
N ALA A 2 -12.57 -5.39 28.04
CA ALA A 2 -13.55 -5.61 29.14
C ALA A 2 -14.10 -7.06 29.26
N LEU A 3 -14.24 -7.80 28.16
CA LEU A 3 -14.72 -9.18 28.17
C LEU A 3 -13.67 -10.22 28.62
N TRP A 4 -12.38 -9.87 28.58
CA TRP A 4 -11.29 -10.78 28.99
C TRP A 4 -10.93 -10.59 30.47
N ALA A 5 -11.06 -9.36 31.00
CA ALA A 5 -10.95 -9.08 32.44
C ALA A 5 -12.03 -9.81 33.27
N SER A 6 -13.20 -10.09 32.69
CA SER A 6 -14.26 -10.86 33.35
C SER A 6 -13.96 -12.36 33.46
N ALA A 7 -13.15 -12.93 32.57
CA ALA A 7 -12.86 -14.37 32.55
C ALA A 7 -11.68 -14.75 33.45
N ALA A 8 -10.73 -13.83 33.69
CA ALA A 8 -9.55 -14.09 34.52
C ALA A 8 -9.80 -13.91 36.04
N SER A 9 -10.94 -13.32 36.44
CA SER A 9 -11.31 -13.12 37.85
C SER A 9 -12.06 -14.32 38.46
N GLU A 10 -12.60 -15.23 37.63
CA GLU A 10 -13.57 -16.24 38.08
C GLU A 10 -12.93 -17.53 38.65
N GLU A 11 -11.60 -17.66 38.67
CA GLU A 11 -10.91 -18.89 39.10
C GLU A 11 -10.40 -18.89 40.56
N LYS A 12 -10.70 -17.85 41.37
CA LYS A 12 -10.15 -17.75 42.74
C LYS A 12 -11.12 -17.77 43.93
N HIS A 13 -12.41 -18.04 43.75
CA HIS A 13 -13.34 -18.15 44.89
C HIS A 13 -14.28 -19.36 44.81
N ILE A 14 -13.82 -20.50 45.34
CA ILE A 14 -14.71 -21.56 45.84
C ILE A 14 -14.57 -21.63 47.36
N ASN A 15 -15.44 -20.88 48.05
CA ASN A 15 -16.08 -21.26 49.33
C ASN A 15 -16.71 -20.01 49.97
N SER A 16 -18.03 -19.87 49.85
CA SER A 16 -18.93 -19.61 50.98
C SER A 16 -20.37 -19.42 50.49
N ARG A 17 -21.26 -20.00 51.29
CA ARG A 17 -22.71 -20.15 51.17
C ARG A 17 -23.54 -18.85 51.26
N ASP A 18 -24.75 -18.99 50.71
CA ASP A 18 -26.08 -18.44 51.08
C ASP A 18 -26.51 -17.03 50.63
N GLY A 19 -27.64 -16.97 49.89
CA GLY A 19 -28.65 -15.91 50.03
C GLY A 19 -29.16 -15.23 48.74
N PRO A 20 -30.47 -15.26 48.42
CA PRO A 20 -31.02 -14.89 47.10
C PRO A 20 -31.64 -13.48 47.07
N PHE A 21 -31.68 -12.79 45.92
CA PHE A 21 -32.82 -11.92 45.51
C PHE A 21 -32.76 -11.40 44.05
N SER A 22 -33.89 -11.61 43.36
CA SER A 22 -34.56 -10.80 42.31
C SER A 22 -33.88 -10.34 41.01
N ARG A 23 -34.37 -10.95 39.92
CA ARG A 23 -34.69 -10.43 38.58
C ARG A 23 -34.98 -8.92 38.49
N GLN A 24 -34.44 -8.28 37.46
CA GLN A 24 -35.21 -7.34 36.66
C GLN A 24 -34.81 -7.37 35.17
N ARG A 25 -35.85 -7.46 34.35
CA ARG A 25 -35.88 -7.58 32.89
C ARG A 25 -36.08 -6.18 32.31
N VAL A 26 -35.29 -5.79 31.31
CA VAL A 26 -35.64 -4.68 30.41
C VAL A 26 -35.37 -5.14 28.97
N GLU A 27 -36.44 -5.19 28.20
CA GLU A 27 -36.48 -5.40 26.75
C GLU A 27 -36.59 -4.04 26.03
N PRO A 28 -36.41 -4.00 24.69
CA PRO A 28 -35.96 -2.83 23.95
C PRO A 28 -37.09 -2.07 23.22
N GLU A 29 -36.84 -0.79 22.93
CA GLU A 29 -37.49 -0.03 21.85
C GLU A 29 -36.47 0.06 20.69
N GLY A 30 -36.78 -0.16 19.41
CA GLY A 30 -38.01 0.13 18.66
C GLY A 30 -37.75 1.35 17.77
N CYS A 31 -37.28 1.15 16.53
CA CYS A 31 -38.03 1.32 15.28
C CYS A 31 -37.78 2.62 14.46
N LEU A 32 -37.70 2.43 13.12
CA LEU A 32 -38.11 3.34 12.02
C LEU A 32 -37.14 4.51 11.68
N LEU A 33 -36.84 4.88 10.43
CA LEU A 33 -37.58 4.79 9.16
C LEU A 33 -36.62 4.93 7.95
N ALA A 34 -37.05 4.36 6.82
CA ALA A 34 -36.49 4.53 5.48
C ALA A 34 -37.20 5.66 4.72
N GLU A 35 -36.49 6.37 3.83
CA GLU A 35 -37.05 7.10 2.68
C GLU A 35 -35.89 7.39 1.69
N SER A 36 -35.82 6.75 0.52
CA SER A 36 -36.58 6.96 -0.72
C SER A 36 -35.86 7.88 -1.70
N LEU A 37 -35.25 7.24 -2.70
CA LEU A 37 -34.80 7.77 -3.99
C LEU A 37 -35.94 8.44 -4.77
N LYS A 38 -35.63 9.53 -5.49
CA LYS A 38 -36.18 9.79 -6.84
C LYS A 38 -35.27 10.73 -7.67
N PRO A 39 -35.31 10.62 -9.02
CA PRO A 39 -34.29 11.16 -9.93
C PRO A 39 -34.73 12.48 -10.61
N ALA A 40 -33.75 13.25 -11.09
CA ALA A 40 -33.96 14.39 -12.00
C ALA A 40 -32.86 14.32 -13.09
N SER A 41 -33.21 13.91 -14.31
CA SER A 41 -33.65 14.73 -15.46
C SER A 41 -32.52 15.54 -16.10
N HIS A 42 -32.09 15.06 -17.27
CA HIS A 42 -31.24 15.74 -18.24
C HIS A 42 -31.81 17.10 -18.66
N ARG A 43 -30.96 18.14 -18.69
CA ARG A 43 -31.10 19.26 -19.62
C ARG A 43 -29.71 19.71 -20.10
N SER A 44 -29.53 19.62 -21.40
CA SER A 44 -28.41 20.14 -22.18
C SER A 44 -28.48 21.66 -22.21
N ASP A 45 -27.38 22.34 -21.92
CA ASP A 45 -27.01 23.60 -22.59
C ASP A 45 -25.49 23.78 -22.55
N GLY A 46 -24.94 24.13 -23.71
CA GLY A 46 -23.53 24.40 -23.90
C GLY A 46 -23.20 25.87 -23.65
N SER A 47 -22.04 26.11 -23.04
CA SER A 47 -21.15 27.29 -23.23
C SER A 47 -20.31 27.54 -21.96
N HIS A 48 -19.24 26.79 -21.73
CA HIS A 48 -18.22 27.20 -20.75
C HIS A 48 -16.82 26.78 -21.22
N VAL A 49 -16.23 27.60 -22.08
CA VAL A 49 -14.78 27.63 -22.33
C VAL A 49 -14.31 29.05 -21.98
N SER A 50 -14.37 29.42 -20.70
CA SER A 50 -13.70 30.62 -20.18
C SER A 50 -13.46 30.65 -18.65
N ASP A 51 -13.79 29.60 -17.89
CA ASP A 51 -13.70 29.66 -16.41
C ASP A 51 -12.57 28.83 -15.78
N CYS A 52 -11.77 28.10 -16.57
CA CYS A 52 -10.66 27.30 -16.01
C CYS A 52 -9.45 28.11 -15.54
N ALA A 53 -9.35 29.41 -15.89
CA ALA A 53 -8.26 30.27 -15.41
C ALA A 53 -8.51 30.88 -14.02
N ALA A 54 -9.74 30.85 -13.52
CA ALA A 54 -10.10 31.49 -12.24
C ALA A 54 -10.10 30.52 -11.04
N TYR A 55 -9.99 29.21 -11.26
CA TYR A 55 -10.04 28.20 -10.19
C TYR A 55 -8.66 27.79 -9.65
N ILE A 56 -7.56 28.20 -10.32
CA ILE A 56 -6.19 27.82 -9.94
C ILE A 56 -5.56 28.79 -8.92
N THR A 57 -6.21 29.91 -8.59
CA THR A 57 -5.69 30.90 -7.62
C THR A 57 -6.30 30.80 -6.21
N SER A 58 -7.08 29.78 -5.89
CA SER A 58 -7.69 29.63 -4.56
C SER A 58 -7.31 28.32 -3.88
N VAL A 59 -6.01 28.13 -3.64
CA VAL A 59 -5.57 27.30 -2.50
C VAL A 59 -5.66 28.19 -1.26
N PRO A 60 -6.43 27.83 -0.21
CA PRO A 60 -6.48 28.62 1.01
C PRO A 60 -5.11 28.56 1.68
N THR A 61 -4.33 29.64 1.54
CA THR A 61 -3.11 29.90 2.33
C THR A 61 -3.50 30.38 3.73
N GLU A 62 -4.32 29.61 4.43
CA GLU A 62 -4.57 29.80 5.87
C GLU A 62 -3.70 28.82 6.68
N GLY A 63 -2.39 28.97 6.53
CA GLY A 63 -1.41 28.23 7.32
C GLY A 63 -0.13 29.03 7.42
N LEU A 64 0.16 29.57 8.60
CA LEU A 64 1.19 30.57 8.93
C LEU A 64 0.91 31.99 8.43
N LYS A 65 0.30 32.80 9.31
CA LYS A 65 0.31 34.25 9.16
C LYS A 65 1.76 34.74 9.26
N ALA A 66 2.19 35.62 8.37
CA ALA A 66 3.51 36.26 8.42
C ALA A 66 3.81 36.91 9.80
N SER A 67 2.77 37.29 10.55
CA SER A 67 2.86 37.78 11.92
C SER A 67 3.39 36.76 12.94
N ASP A 68 3.27 35.46 12.68
CA ASP A 68 3.76 34.40 13.57
C ASP A 68 5.22 34.05 13.27
N LEU A 69 5.65 34.17 12.01
CA LEU A 69 7.07 34.10 11.61
C LEU A 69 7.85 35.33 12.11
N GLN A 70 7.24 36.51 12.16
CA GLN A 70 7.87 37.73 12.69
C GLN A 70 8.11 37.68 14.21
N LYS A 71 7.32 36.87 14.95
CA LYS A 71 7.55 36.61 16.39
C LYS A 71 8.76 35.70 16.66
N LEU A 72 9.22 34.95 15.65
CA LEU A 72 10.40 34.07 15.73
C LEU A 72 11.72 34.79 15.38
N GLN A 73 11.66 35.94 14.69
CA GLN A 73 12.86 36.70 14.29
C GLN A 73 13.37 37.68 15.36
N THR A 74 12.61 37.97 16.40
CA THR A 74 13.13 38.74 17.54
C THR A 74 14.03 37.86 18.40
N PRO A 75 15.31 38.21 18.62
CA PRO A 75 16.23 37.38 19.40
C PRO A 75 15.73 37.31 20.85
N ARG A 76 15.02 36.23 21.18
CA ARG A 76 14.74 35.86 22.57
C ARG A 76 16.00 35.24 23.14
N GLY A 77 16.33 35.65 24.37
CA GLY A 77 17.52 35.21 25.09
C GLY A 77 17.62 33.68 25.25
N PRO A 78 18.74 33.18 25.80
CA PRO A 78 19.06 31.76 25.86
C PRO A 78 18.04 31.01 26.74
N GLY A 79 17.02 30.45 26.09
CA GLY A 79 15.90 29.79 26.78
C GLY A 79 14.72 29.45 25.88
N ALA A 80 14.93 29.21 24.58
CA ALA A 80 13.90 28.57 23.76
C ALA A 80 13.72 27.14 24.27
N SER A 81 12.51 26.80 24.72
CA SER A 81 12.19 25.48 25.27
C SER A 81 12.36 24.42 24.18
N ILE A 82 12.91 23.25 24.55
CA ILE A 82 12.94 22.06 23.69
C ILE A 82 11.52 21.72 23.17
N ASP A 83 10.48 22.05 23.95
CA ASP A 83 9.08 21.86 23.55
C ASP A 83 8.66 22.73 22.37
N ASP A 84 9.22 23.93 22.22
CA ASP A 84 8.93 24.81 21.08
C ASP A 84 9.56 24.24 19.80
N LEU A 85 10.74 23.60 19.91
CA LEU A 85 11.39 22.91 18.79
C LEU A 85 10.63 21.64 18.39
N GLN A 86 10.13 20.86 19.34
CA GLN A 86 9.34 19.66 19.06
C GLN A 86 7.98 20.00 18.43
N LYS A 87 7.32 21.07 18.90
CA LYS A 87 6.08 21.57 18.26
C LYS A 87 6.34 22.05 16.84
N LEU A 88 7.45 22.74 16.60
CA LEU A 88 7.84 23.16 15.27
C LEU A 88 8.09 21.94 14.36
N GLN A 89 8.80 20.92 14.86
CA GLN A 89 9.07 19.68 14.14
C GLN A 89 7.78 18.93 13.77
N ALA A 90 6.83 18.82 14.70
CA ALA A 90 5.54 18.16 14.46
C ALA A 90 4.69 18.91 13.43
N GLN A 91 4.62 20.25 13.53
CA GLN A 91 3.93 21.09 12.54
C GLN A 91 4.55 20.94 11.15
N TRP A 92 5.87 20.82 11.09
CA TRP A 92 6.62 20.59 9.86
C TRP A 92 6.38 19.23 9.25
N SER A 93 6.44 18.15 10.04
CA SER A 93 6.14 16.80 9.53
C SER A 93 4.72 16.70 8.97
N ALA A 94 3.75 17.36 9.62
CA ALA A 94 2.37 17.39 9.14
C ALA A 94 2.26 18.18 7.83
N HIS A 95 2.97 19.30 7.70
CA HIS A 95 2.96 20.09 6.48
C HIS A 95 3.63 19.35 5.30
N ILE A 96 4.77 18.70 5.54
CA ILE A 96 5.46 17.88 4.54
C ILE A 96 4.56 16.73 4.08
N ALA A 97 3.92 16.01 5.01
CA ALA A 97 3.00 14.92 4.67
C ALA A 97 1.81 15.40 3.82
N HIS A 98 1.28 16.59 4.12
CA HIS A 98 0.20 17.19 3.32
C HIS A 98 0.66 17.56 1.91
N VAL A 99 1.80 18.25 1.78
CA VAL A 99 2.36 18.65 0.48
C VAL A 99 2.69 17.40 -0.35
N TRP A 100 3.18 16.34 0.29
CA TRP A 100 3.47 15.07 -0.37
C TRP A 100 2.20 14.40 -0.91
N GLY A 101 1.13 14.34 -0.10
CA GLY A 101 -0.15 13.78 -0.53
C GLY A 101 -0.77 14.55 -1.70
N ASP A 102 -0.69 15.88 -1.69
CA ASP A 102 -1.16 16.71 -2.81
C ASP A 102 -0.35 16.48 -4.09
N LEU A 103 0.98 16.34 -3.97
CA LEU A 103 1.87 16.07 -5.10
C LEU A 103 1.61 14.69 -5.72
N GLU A 104 1.43 13.66 -4.90
CA GLU A 104 1.12 12.30 -5.34
C GLU A 104 -0.20 12.25 -6.12
N VAL A 105 -1.25 12.87 -5.58
CA VAL A 105 -2.55 13.00 -6.26
C VAL A 105 -2.41 13.75 -7.59
N HIS A 106 -1.61 14.81 -7.63
CA HIS A 106 -1.44 15.58 -8.87
C HIS A 106 -0.65 14.83 -9.95
N LEU A 107 0.38 14.08 -9.54
CA LEU A 107 1.15 13.20 -10.43
C LEU A 107 0.26 12.10 -11.00
N GLU A 108 -0.56 11.45 -10.17
CA GLU A 108 -1.45 10.39 -10.63
C GLU A 108 -2.55 10.92 -11.57
N GLN A 109 -3.14 12.07 -11.26
CA GLN A 109 -4.09 12.74 -12.17
C GLN A 109 -3.46 13.13 -13.50
N THR A 110 -2.19 13.53 -13.50
CA THR A 110 -1.45 13.89 -14.71
C THR A 110 -1.14 12.65 -15.54
N ALA A 111 -0.70 11.57 -14.91
CA ALA A 111 -0.49 10.27 -15.56
C ALA A 111 -1.78 9.73 -16.20
N GLN A 112 -2.91 9.79 -15.48
CA GLN A 112 -4.22 9.38 -16.00
C GLN A 112 -4.66 10.25 -17.19
N ARG A 113 -4.48 11.58 -17.14
CA ARG A 113 -4.80 12.49 -18.25
C ARG A 113 -3.96 12.20 -19.50
N VAL A 114 -2.68 11.89 -19.33
CA VAL A 114 -1.78 11.53 -20.43
C VAL A 114 -2.21 10.20 -21.04
N ASN A 115 -2.46 9.19 -20.22
CA ASN A 115 -2.89 7.87 -20.69
C ASN A 115 -4.24 7.93 -21.43
N GLY A 116 -5.22 8.69 -20.90
CA GLY A 116 -6.51 8.88 -21.55
C GLY A 116 -6.41 9.56 -22.93
N ARG A 117 -5.52 10.55 -23.09
CA ARG A 117 -5.27 11.19 -24.39
C ARG A 117 -4.58 10.25 -25.38
N PHE A 118 -3.70 9.38 -24.89
CA PHE A 118 -3.04 8.38 -25.73
C PHE A 118 -4.03 7.35 -26.27
N GLU A 119 -4.91 6.83 -25.41
CA GLU A 119 -5.97 5.91 -25.84
C GLU A 119 -6.95 6.59 -26.82
N GLN A 120 -7.28 7.86 -26.61
CA GLN A 120 -8.09 8.61 -27.56
C GLN A 120 -7.41 8.73 -28.94
N LEU A 121 -6.10 8.99 -28.98
CA LEU A 121 -5.33 9.04 -30.22
C LEU A 121 -5.30 7.67 -30.90
N ARG A 122 -5.12 6.59 -30.13
CA ARG A 122 -5.13 5.21 -30.62
C ARG A 122 -6.47 4.85 -31.24
N MET A 123 -7.59 5.23 -30.64
CA MET A 123 -8.92 5.02 -31.19
C MET A 123 -9.14 5.76 -32.52
N ASP A 124 -8.77 7.05 -32.59
CA ASP A 124 -8.87 7.88 -33.81
C ASP A 124 -8.04 7.27 -34.97
N LEU A 125 -6.87 6.69 -34.63
CA LEU A 125 -6.01 5.96 -35.58
C LEU A 125 -6.71 4.71 -36.12
N ASN A 126 -7.30 3.91 -35.24
CA ASN A 126 -7.95 2.65 -35.58
C ASN A 126 -9.21 2.88 -36.45
N ASP A 127 -9.98 3.92 -36.15
CA ASP A 127 -11.18 4.29 -36.91
C ASP A 127 -10.82 4.72 -38.33
N ARG A 128 -9.75 5.52 -38.49
CA ARG A 128 -9.25 5.93 -39.81
C ARG A 128 -8.72 4.77 -40.64
N ILE A 129 -7.98 3.84 -40.02
CA ILE A 129 -7.51 2.62 -40.69
C ILE A 129 -8.70 1.78 -41.15
N SER A 130 -9.72 1.60 -40.31
CA SER A 130 -10.92 0.83 -40.65
C SER A 130 -11.71 1.49 -41.80
N ALA A 131 -11.78 2.82 -41.85
CA ALA A 131 -12.40 3.55 -42.96
C ALA A 131 -11.65 3.37 -44.28
N LEU A 132 -10.31 3.35 -44.24
CA LEU A 132 -9.46 3.06 -45.39
C LEU A 132 -9.67 1.62 -45.89
N GLU A 133 -9.69 0.63 -44.99
CA GLU A 133 -9.94 -0.78 -45.33
C GLU A 133 -11.31 -0.97 -46.01
N LEU A 134 -12.36 -0.29 -45.53
CA LEU A 134 -13.69 -0.32 -46.14
C LEU A 134 -13.71 0.33 -47.53
N SER A 135 -13.01 1.45 -47.71
CA SER A 135 -12.90 2.10 -49.01
C SER A 135 -12.18 1.21 -50.03
N ILE A 136 -11.11 0.52 -49.61
CA ILE A 136 -10.35 -0.40 -50.48
C ILE A 136 -11.20 -1.64 -50.83
N GLY A 137 -11.87 -2.24 -49.84
CA GLY A 137 -12.69 -3.45 -50.04
C GLY A 137 -13.88 -3.25 -50.98
N SER A 138 -14.47 -2.05 -51.02
CA SER A 138 -15.59 -1.75 -51.93
C SER A 138 -15.21 -1.72 -53.41
N HIS A 139 -13.93 -1.57 -53.74
CA HIS A 139 -13.45 -1.56 -55.13
C HIS A 139 -13.03 -2.94 -55.66
N SER A 140 -12.87 -3.94 -54.79
CA SER A 140 -12.35 -5.27 -55.15
C SER A 140 -13.39 -6.21 -55.79
N THR A 141 -14.68 -5.84 -55.84
CA THR A 141 -15.75 -6.72 -56.35
C THR A 141 -16.16 -6.47 -57.82
N LEU A 142 -15.50 -5.58 -58.56
CA LEU A 142 -15.75 -5.41 -60.00
C LEU A 142 -14.91 -6.38 -60.82
N GLY A 143 -15.58 -7.40 -61.39
CA GLY A 143 -14.96 -8.46 -62.19
C GLY A 143 -14.37 -8.02 -63.54
N ALA A 144 -13.12 -8.42 -63.75
CA ALA A 144 -12.52 -9.02 -64.95
C ALA A 144 -12.63 -8.38 -66.35
N ASN A 145 -13.14 -7.17 -66.54
CA ASN A 145 -12.87 -6.40 -67.77
C ASN A 145 -12.43 -4.97 -67.40
N VAL A 146 -11.15 -4.87 -67.05
CA VAL A 146 -10.51 -3.60 -66.64
C VAL A 146 -10.05 -2.89 -67.91
N ASP A 147 -10.91 -2.02 -68.44
CA ASP A 147 -10.54 -1.04 -69.45
C ASP A 147 -9.35 -0.19 -68.95
N GLN A 148 -8.47 0.22 -69.86
CA GLN A 148 -7.24 0.98 -69.56
C GLN A 148 -7.51 2.30 -68.79
N GLY A 149 -8.75 2.81 -68.84
CA GLY A 149 -9.22 3.95 -68.02
C GLY A 149 -9.36 3.64 -66.53
N HIS A 150 -9.67 2.40 -66.15
CA HIS A 150 -9.77 2.01 -64.73
C HIS A 150 -8.38 1.95 -64.06
N LEU A 151 -7.35 1.56 -64.80
CA LEU A 151 -5.97 1.59 -64.30
C LEU A 151 -5.51 3.03 -63.98
N GLY A 152 -5.95 4.00 -64.78
CA GLY A 152 -5.72 5.42 -64.52
C GLY A 152 -6.42 5.91 -63.25
N HIS A 153 -7.68 5.51 -63.04
CA HIS A 153 -8.40 5.81 -61.80
C HIS A 153 -7.72 5.18 -60.59
N LEU A 154 -7.35 3.90 -60.66
CA LEU A 154 -6.73 3.18 -59.55
C LEU A 154 -5.37 3.78 -59.17
N LYS A 155 -4.59 4.23 -60.16
CA LYS A 155 -3.33 4.94 -59.93
C LYS A 155 -3.55 6.32 -59.28
N ALA A 156 -4.62 7.02 -59.67
CA ALA A 156 -5.00 8.28 -59.02
C ALA A 156 -5.44 8.05 -57.57
N THR A 157 -6.24 7.00 -57.31
CA THR A 157 -6.67 6.63 -55.95
C THR A 157 -5.50 6.17 -55.09
N LEU A 158 -4.53 5.43 -55.66
CA LEU A 158 -3.32 5.02 -54.95
C LEU A 158 -2.46 6.23 -54.55
N CYS A 159 -2.28 7.20 -55.47
CA CYS A 159 -1.61 8.46 -55.15
C CYS A 159 -2.35 9.27 -54.08
N GLU A 160 -3.68 9.27 -54.10
CA GLU A 160 -4.50 9.96 -53.09
C GLU A 160 -4.38 9.29 -51.72
N VAL A 161 -4.42 7.96 -51.64
CA VAL A 161 -4.21 7.21 -50.40
C VAL A 161 -2.78 7.39 -49.87
N GLN A 162 -1.78 7.38 -50.75
CA GLN A 162 -0.39 7.62 -50.38
C GLN A 162 -0.20 9.04 -49.84
N GLN A 163 -0.83 10.04 -50.46
CA GLN A 163 -0.81 11.42 -49.98
C GLN A 163 -1.53 11.55 -48.63
N GLN A 164 -2.69 10.91 -48.45
CA GLN A 164 -3.40 10.86 -47.17
C GLN A 164 -2.56 10.20 -46.07
N GLY A 165 -1.77 9.17 -46.40
CA GLY A 165 -0.83 8.53 -45.48
C GLY A 165 0.30 9.47 -45.04
N VAL A 166 0.87 10.24 -45.97
CA VAL A 166 1.90 11.26 -45.66
C VAL A 166 1.32 12.37 -44.78
N ASP A 167 0.14 12.88 -45.12
CA ASP A 167 -0.53 13.93 -44.35
C ASP A 167 -0.93 13.43 -42.95
N PHE A 168 -1.32 12.16 -42.84
CA PHE A 168 -1.61 11.52 -41.57
C PHE A 168 -0.37 11.37 -40.69
N ARG A 169 0.74 10.88 -41.24
CA ARG A 169 2.01 10.78 -40.53
C ARG A 169 2.46 12.13 -40.00
N ALA A 170 2.41 13.17 -40.83
CA ALA A 170 2.73 14.53 -40.44
C ALA A 170 1.79 15.05 -39.32
N ALA A 171 0.50 14.71 -39.36
CA ALA A 171 -0.46 15.07 -38.32
C ALA A 171 -0.19 14.36 -36.98
N VAL A 172 0.16 13.07 -37.01
CA VAL A 172 0.51 12.28 -35.83
C VAL A 172 1.81 12.83 -35.21
N GLU A 173 2.87 13.00 -36.00
CA GLU A 173 4.13 13.58 -35.53
C GLU A 173 3.92 14.95 -34.89
N LYS A 174 3.11 15.82 -35.53
CA LYS A 174 2.78 17.15 -34.98
C LYS A 174 2.03 17.05 -33.64
N ARG A 175 1.10 16.11 -33.49
CA ARG A 175 0.38 15.89 -32.22
C ARG A 175 1.30 15.32 -31.14
N LEU A 176 2.19 14.40 -31.49
CA LEU A 176 3.13 13.76 -30.57
C LEU A 176 4.16 14.77 -30.05
N VAL A 177 4.70 15.62 -30.93
CA VAL A 177 5.55 16.76 -30.55
C VAL A 177 4.78 17.75 -29.67
N SER A 178 3.51 18.04 -29.98
CA SER A 178 2.69 18.92 -29.14
C SER A 178 2.42 18.32 -27.76
N LEU A 179 2.23 17.01 -27.65
CA LEU A 179 1.96 16.32 -26.39
C LEU A 179 3.24 16.27 -25.54
N SER A 180 4.37 15.93 -26.15
CA SER A 180 5.70 15.96 -25.53
C SER A 180 6.02 17.36 -24.97
N ARG A 181 5.79 18.43 -25.73
CA ARG A 181 5.98 19.80 -25.24
C ARG A 181 5.06 20.15 -24.07
N LYS A 182 3.80 19.70 -24.10
CA LYS A 182 2.86 19.92 -22.99
C LYS A 182 3.31 19.18 -21.73
N LEU A 183 3.77 17.93 -21.88
CA LEU A 183 4.30 17.15 -20.77
C LEU A 183 5.55 17.81 -20.17
N ASP A 184 6.46 18.30 -21.02
CA ASP A 184 7.66 19.03 -20.57
C ASP A 184 7.30 20.31 -19.80
N THR A 185 6.28 21.06 -20.24
CA THR A 185 5.81 22.25 -19.49
C THR A 185 5.18 21.90 -18.15
N GLU A 186 4.37 20.84 -18.05
CA GLU A 186 3.77 20.40 -16.79
C GLU A 186 4.85 19.88 -15.83
N LEU A 187 5.82 19.12 -16.34
CA LEU A 187 6.95 18.63 -15.54
C LEU A 187 7.79 19.78 -14.98
N ARG A 188 8.03 20.83 -15.79
CA ARG A 188 8.74 22.04 -15.32
C ARG A 188 7.97 22.80 -14.25
N LEU A 189 6.64 22.90 -14.38
CA LEU A 189 5.80 23.54 -13.35
C LEU A 189 5.86 22.79 -12.02
N VAL A 190 5.80 21.45 -12.06
CA VAL A 190 5.97 20.62 -10.86
C VAL A 190 7.37 20.80 -10.27
N HIS A 191 8.40 20.81 -11.11
CA HIS A 191 9.78 21.03 -10.67
C HIS A 191 9.96 22.40 -9.99
N GLU A 192 9.43 23.46 -10.58
CA GLU A 192 9.49 24.82 -10.03
C GLU A 192 8.71 24.94 -8.71
N GLN A 193 7.57 24.25 -8.58
CA GLN A 193 6.83 24.18 -7.31
C GLN A 193 7.62 23.47 -6.22
N VAL A 194 8.25 22.34 -6.54
CA VAL A 194 9.09 21.59 -5.59
C VAL A 194 10.31 22.42 -5.19
N GLU A 195 11.00 23.04 -6.14
CA GLU A 195 12.17 23.90 -5.86
C GLU A 195 11.78 25.06 -4.92
N LYS A 196 10.62 25.67 -5.14
CA LYS A 196 10.11 26.73 -4.27
C LYS A 196 9.83 26.23 -2.84
N VAL A 197 9.20 25.06 -2.69
CA VAL A 197 8.96 24.44 -1.37
C VAL A 197 10.29 24.12 -0.68
N VAL A 198 11.27 23.60 -1.41
CA VAL A 198 12.61 23.31 -0.88
C VAL A 198 13.31 24.59 -0.41
N GLU A 199 13.24 25.67 -1.18
CA GLU A 199 13.89 26.94 -0.80
C GLU A 199 13.17 27.63 0.38
N ASP A 200 11.84 27.57 0.43
CA ASP A 200 11.04 28.02 1.58
C ASP A 200 11.43 27.22 2.85
N VAL A 201 11.60 25.90 2.70
CA VAL A 201 12.05 24.99 3.77
C VAL A 201 13.48 25.31 4.23
N LYS A 202 14.37 25.62 3.30
CA LYS A 202 15.76 25.98 3.56
C LYS A 202 15.90 27.31 4.29
N GLN A 203 15.02 28.27 4.03
CA GLN A 203 14.97 29.54 4.74
C GLN A 203 14.42 29.43 6.17
N THR A 204 13.61 28.41 6.47
CA THR A 204 12.94 28.27 7.78
C THR A 204 13.57 27.23 8.72
N SER A 205 14.49 26.38 8.26
CA SER A 205 15.12 25.34 9.10
C SER A 205 16.55 25.72 9.56
N VAL A 206 16.78 25.69 10.87
CA VAL A 206 18.06 26.05 11.53
C VAL A 206 19.04 24.85 11.63
N THR A 207 18.66 23.65 11.21
CA THR A 207 19.50 22.43 11.34
C THR A 207 19.99 21.91 9.99
N SER A 208 21.22 22.28 9.64
CA SER A 208 21.92 21.90 8.40
C SER A 208 21.98 20.37 8.13
N SER A 209 21.94 19.55 9.18
CA SER A 209 21.96 18.09 9.09
C SER A 209 20.70 17.51 8.46
N LEU A 210 19.51 17.98 8.88
CA LEU A 210 18.23 17.44 8.39
C LEU A 210 17.96 17.86 6.94
N VAL A 211 18.37 19.09 6.59
CA VAL A 211 18.37 19.58 5.21
C VAL A 211 19.23 18.68 4.32
N SER A 212 20.44 18.29 4.74
CA SER A 212 21.32 17.44 3.92
C SER A 212 20.80 16.02 3.70
N ALA A 213 20.13 15.43 4.70
CA ALA A 213 19.51 14.11 4.57
C ALA A 213 18.30 14.14 3.63
N PHE A 214 17.47 15.19 3.75
CA PHE A 214 16.34 15.41 2.85
C PHE A 214 16.80 15.67 1.41
N ASP A 215 17.84 16.49 1.22
CA ASP A 215 18.42 16.79 -0.11
C ASP A 215 18.95 15.52 -0.79
N THR A 216 19.57 14.63 -0.01
CA THR A 216 20.06 13.33 -0.51
C THR A 216 18.90 12.42 -0.93
N ALA A 217 17.84 12.31 -0.12
CA ALA A 217 16.67 11.49 -0.44
C ALA A 217 15.91 12.03 -1.66
N MET A 218 15.78 13.36 -1.78
CA MET A 218 15.17 14.01 -2.94
C MET A 218 15.97 13.78 -4.22
N GLN A 219 17.31 13.82 -4.16
CA GLN A 219 18.17 13.53 -5.32
C GLN A 219 18.06 12.07 -5.78
N GLU A 220 18.00 11.12 -4.85
CA GLU A 220 17.83 9.70 -5.18
C GLU A 220 16.47 9.43 -5.84
N TYR A 221 15.41 10.04 -5.31
CA TYR A 221 14.08 9.95 -5.91
C TYR A 221 14.01 10.62 -7.28
N GLN A 222 14.59 11.82 -7.43
CA GLN A 222 14.65 12.52 -8.72
C GLN A 222 15.33 11.65 -9.79
N LYS A 223 16.37 10.90 -9.40
CA LYS A 223 17.08 9.97 -10.28
C LYS A 223 16.21 8.78 -10.70
N GLU A 224 15.41 8.22 -9.78
CA GLU A 224 14.51 7.11 -10.08
C GLU A 224 13.35 7.53 -11.00
N VAL A 225 12.78 8.71 -10.75
CA VAL A 225 11.74 9.28 -11.61
C VAL A 225 12.30 9.61 -13.00
N SER A 226 13.48 10.23 -13.10
CA SER A 226 14.10 10.50 -14.40
C SER A 226 14.40 9.23 -15.17
N HIS A 227 14.89 8.18 -14.50
CA HIS A 227 15.16 6.88 -15.13
C HIS A 227 13.87 6.21 -15.64
N SER A 228 12.78 6.26 -14.85
CA SER A 228 11.48 5.72 -15.25
C SER A 228 10.89 6.48 -16.45
N LEU A 229 11.05 7.81 -16.46
CA LEU A 229 10.56 8.66 -17.54
C LEU A 229 11.38 8.48 -18.83
N GLU A 230 12.69 8.31 -18.73
CA GLU A 230 13.57 7.95 -19.84
C GLU A 230 13.22 6.56 -20.41
N ALA A 231 12.99 5.56 -19.55
CA ALA A 231 12.59 4.22 -19.99
C ALA A 231 11.26 4.25 -20.74
N LEU A 232 10.27 4.99 -20.24
CA LEU A 232 8.97 5.16 -20.90
C LEU A 232 9.11 5.90 -22.25
N SER A 233 9.94 6.94 -22.29
CA SER A 233 10.23 7.70 -23.51
C SER A 233 10.93 6.83 -24.56
N GLN A 234 11.92 6.02 -24.17
CA GLN A 234 12.59 5.07 -25.06
C GLN A 234 11.63 4.01 -25.59
N GLN A 235 10.74 3.48 -24.74
CA GLN A 235 9.72 2.53 -25.17
C GLN A 235 8.77 3.16 -26.21
N GLN A 236 8.32 4.40 -25.99
CA GLN A 236 7.49 5.12 -26.95
C GLN A 236 8.21 5.38 -28.27
N GLN A 237 9.49 5.75 -28.22
CA GLN A 237 10.28 6.00 -29.42
C GLN A 237 10.52 4.71 -30.21
N CYS A 238 10.75 3.59 -29.54
CA CYS A 238 10.88 2.27 -30.16
C CYS A 238 9.59 1.85 -30.88
N ILE A 239 8.43 2.00 -30.22
CA ILE A 239 7.12 1.70 -30.83
C ILE A 239 6.85 2.62 -32.03
N ALA A 240 7.11 3.92 -31.89
CA ALA A 240 6.91 4.88 -32.97
C ALA A 240 7.81 4.56 -34.19
N GLN A 241 9.05 4.13 -33.94
CA GLN A 241 9.99 3.75 -35.00
C GLN A 241 9.57 2.46 -35.69
N GLN A 242 9.09 1.45 -34.95
CA GLN A 242 8.50 0.25 -35.55
C GLN A 242 7.29 0.57 -36.44
N VAL A 243 6.38 1.43 -35.97
CA VAL A 243 5.22 1.85 -36.78
C VAL A 243 5.66 2.62 -38.04
N ALA A 244 6.68 3.45 -37.92
CA ALA A 244 7.26 4.20 -39.04
C ALA A 244 7.92 3.29 -40.10
N ASP A 245 8.65 2.26 -39.66
CA ASP A 245 9.31 1.29 -40.52
C ASP A 245 8.28 0.39 -41.22
N ASP A 246 7.24 -0.05 -40.51
CA ASP A 246 6.13 -0.81 -41.08
C ASP A 246 5.36 0.01 -42.14
N LEU A 247 5.09 1.30 -41.87
CA LEU A 247 4.48 2.20 -42.85
C LEU A 247 5.36 2.39 -44.10
N ALA A 248 6.69 2.39 -43.95
CA ALA A 248 7.61 2.49 -45.08
C ALA A 248 7.61 1.20 -45.93
N LEU A 249 7.52 0.03 -45.30
CA LEU A 249 7.39 -1.26 -45.99
C LEU A 249 6.07 -1.35 -46.78
N VAL A 250 4.95 -0.90 -46.18
CA VAL A 250 3.65 -0.82 -46.88
C VAL A 250 3.74 0.12 -48.08
N ALA A 251 4.37 1.29 -47.92
CA ALA A 251 4.54 2.26 -49.01
C ALA A 251 5.45 1.74 -50.14
N ALA A 252 6.36 0.81 -49.86
CA ALA A 252 7.23 0.17 -50.84
C ALA A 252 6.54 -0.95 -51.66
N GLY A 253 5.25 -1.22 -51.39
CA GLY A 253 4.49 -2.25 -52.11
C GLY A 253 4.80 -3.67 -51.64
N VAL A 254 5.25 -3.85 -50.40
CA VAL A 254 5.32 -5.18 -49.77
C VAL A 254 3.88 -5.65 -49.54
N GLU A 255 3.42 -6.60 -50.36
CA GLU A 255 2.01 -7.07 -50.37
C GLU A 255 1.66 -8.04 -49.23
N THR A 256 2.67 -8.61 -48.55
CA THR A 256 2.46 -9.62 -47.50
C THR A 256 2.37 -8.98 -46.13
N GLU A 257 1.14 -8.92 -45.61
CA GLU A 257 0.78 -8.45 -44.27
C GLU A 257 1.52 -9.18 -43.11
N ASP A 258 2.15 -10.33 -43.40
CA ASP A 258 2.89 -11.14 -42.44
C ASP A 258 4.31 -10.60 -42.14
N ASP A 259 4.81 -9.65 -42.92
CA ASP A 259 6.13 -9.04 -42.74
C ASP A 259 6.11 -7.79 -41.82
N LEU A 260 4.94 -7.38 -41.32
CA LEU A 260 4.79 -6.19 -40.48
C LEU A 260 5.02 -6.52 -38.99
N ALA A 261 6.01 -5.89 -38.37
CA ALA A 261 6.36 -6.11 -36.97
C ALA A 261 5.21 -5.76 -36.01
N THR A 262 4.39 -4.78 -36.37
CA THR A 262 3.20 -4.36 -35.62
C THR A 262 2.10 -5.42 -35.54
N LYS A 263 1.99 -6.37 -36.49
CA LYS A 263 0.99 -7.45 -36.43
C LYS A 263 1.30 -8.45 -35.32
N GLN A 264 2.58 -8.69 -35.05
CA GLN A 264 3.02 -9.50 -33.90
C GLN A 264 2.65 -8.85 -32.56
N HIS A 265 2.53 -7.52 -32.52
CA HIS A 265 2.05 -6.78 -31.35
C HIS A 265 0.51 -6.62 -31.30
N ARG A 266 -0.15 -6.50 -32.46
CA ARG A 266 -1.60 -6.35 -32.60
C ARG A 266 -2.36 -7.66 -32.36
N SER A 267 -1.77 -8.80 -32.71
CA SER A 267 -2.33 -10.14 -32.40
C SER A 267 -2.32 -10.45 -30.90
N THR A 268 -1.51 -9.75 -30.11
CA THR A 268 -1.49 -9.82 -28.64
C THR A 268 -2.32 -8.72 -27.95
N ALA A 269 -2.84 -7.73 -28.67
CA ALA A 269 -3.57 -6.61 -28.08
C ALA A 269 -5.08 -6.77 -28.30
N PRO A 270 -5.89 -7.05 -27.26
CA PRO A 270 -7.34 -7.25 -27.40
C PRO A 270 -8.04 -6.01 -27.98
N ARG A 271 -8.96 -6.22 -28.93
CA ARG A 271 -9.83 -5.18 -29.52
C ARG A 271 -10.85 -4.75 -28.46
N ILE A 272 -10.54 -3.72 -27.69
CA ILE A 272 -11.40 -3.25 -26.60
C ILE A 272 -12.54 -2.39 -27.19
N SER A 273 -13.77 -2.88 -27.07
CA SER A 273 -14.98 -2.12 -27.40
C SER A 273 -15.23 -1.08 -26.32
N ARG A 274 -15.68 0.13 -26.70
CA ARG A 274 -15.88 1.26 -25.77
C ARG A 274 -16.93 0.97 -24.68
N ASN A 275 -17.84 0.01 -24.91
CA ASN A 275 -18.79 -0.46 -23.90
C ASN A 275 -18.24 -1.62 -23.05
N THR A 276 -17.21 -2.34 -23.50
CA THR A 276 -16.52 -3.37 -22.68
C THR A 276 -15.43 -2.77 -21.79
N LEU A 277 -14.93 -1.57 -22.11
CA LEU A 277 -13.92 -0.89 -21.29
C LEU A 277 -14.37 -0.71 -19.82
N ASN A 278 -15.65 -0.42 -19.56
CA ASN A 278 -16.13 -0.31 -18.18
C ASN A 278 -16.23 -1.67 -17.48
N GLU A 279 -16.61 -2.72 -18.19
CA GLU A 279 -16.76 -4.07 -17.62
C GLU A 279 -15.39 -4.73 -17.38
N ASP A 280 -14.45 -4.55 -18.30
CA ASP A 280 -13.08 -5.05 -18.19
C ASP A 280 -12.31 -4.36 -17.06
N HIS A 281 -12.47 -3.04 -16.89
CA HIS A 281 -11.84 -2.31 -15.78
C HIS A 281 -12.44 -2.68 -14.43
N VAL A 282 -13.76 -2.84 -14.34
CA VAL A 282 -14.42 -3.30 -13.11
C VAL A 282 -14.01 -4.74 -12.80
N THR A 283 -13.93 -5.61 -13.81
CA THR A 283 -13.47 -6.99 -13.64
C THR A 283 -11.99 -7.04 -13.23
N GLN A 284 -11.13 -6.17 -13.77
CA GLN A 284 -9.75 -6.03 -13.30
C GLN A 284 -9.68 -5.54 -11.85
N LEU A 285 -10.47 -4.54 -11.47
CA LEU A 285 -10.53 -4.05 -10.08
C LEU A 285 -10.99 -5.16 -9.12
N ILE A 286 -12.02 -5.92 -9.50
CA ILE A 286 -12.52 -7.06 -8.73
C ILE A 286 -11.44 -8.15 -8.66
N ASN A 287 -10.77 -8.47 -9.76
CA ASN A 287 -9.70 -9.46 -9.81
C ASN A 287 -8.51 -9.04 -8.93
N THR A 288 -8.18 -7.76 -8.88
CA THR A 288 -7.15 -7.22 -7.97
C THR A 288 -7.57 -7.36 -6.51
N ALA A 289 -8.84 -7.09 -6.18
CA ALA A 289 -9.36 -7.25 -4.81
C ALA A 289 -9.55 -8.73 -4.39
N THR A 290 -9.61 -9.65 -5.35
CA THR A 290 -9.85 -11.08 -5.15
C THR A 290 -8.65 -11.95 -5.52
N SER A 291 -7.47 -11.34 -5.63
CA SER A 291 -6.22 -12.04 -5.85
C SER A 291 -5.28 -11.86 -4.67
N TYR A 292 -4.65 -12.95 -4.29
CA TYR A 292 -3.55 -12.96 -3.34
C TYR A 292 -2.24 -13.00 -4.12
N SER A 293 -1.46 -11.93 -4.05
CA SER A 293 -0.09 -11.95 -4.56
C SER A 293 0.79 -12.71 -3.59
N ILE A 294 1.41 -13.77 -4.07
CA ILE A 294 2.28 -14.61 -3.25
C ILE A 294 3.50 -13.77 -2.84
N ARG A 295 3.76 -13.71 -1.54
CA ARG A 295 4.83 -12.92 -0.93
C ARG A 295 6.15 -13.69 -0.94
N GLY A 296 7.24 -12.94 -0.93
CA GLY A 296 8.58 -13.49 -0.70
C GLY A 296 8.84 -13.75 0.78
N ASN A 297 8.07 -14.63 1.42
CA ASN A 297 8.26 -15.03 2.81
C ASN A 297 8.42 -16.57 2.92
N VAL A 298 8.83 -17.05 4.09
CA VAL A 298 9.08 -18.49 4.32
C VAL A 298 7.79 -19.32 4.24
N TRP A 299 6.67 -18.74 4.69
CA TRP A 299 5.38 -19.41 4.77
C TRP A 299 4.78 -19.70 3.39
N ASP A 300 4.78 -18.72 2.51
CA ASP A 300 4.32 -18.83 1.13
C ASP A 300 5.21 -19.78 0.33
N ALA A 301 6.51 -19.78 0.60
CA ALA A 301 7.44 -20.68 -0.04
C ALA A 301 7.14 -22.16 0.28
N MET A 302 6.38 -22.46 1.35
CA MET A 302 5.90 -23.81 1.64
C MET A 302 4.95 -24.37 0.57
N LEU A 303 4.33 -23.52 -0.25
CA LEU A 303 3.54 -23.97 -1.42
C LEU A 303 4.38 -24.82 -2.38
N LEU A 304 5.69 -24.55 -2.44
CA LEU A 304 6.64 -25.22 -3.32
C LEU A 304 7.28 -26.47 -2.69
N LEU A 305 6.95 -26.80 -1.43
CA LEU A 305 7.39 -28.05 -0.82
C LEU A 305 6.76 -29.23 -1.57
N ASN A 306 7.61 -30.19 -1.95
CA ASN A 306 7.27 -31.35 -2.77
C ASN A 306 6.77 -31.04 -4.18
N ALA A 307 6.92 -29.80 -4.68
CA ALA A 307 6.75 -29.54 -6.10
C ALA A 307 7.84 -30.28 -6.90
N PRO A 308 7.54 -30.81 -8.09
CA PRO A 308 8.49 -31.50 -8.97
C PRO A 308 9.44 -30.51 -9.65
N ILE A 309 10.13 -29.71 -8.85
CA ILE A 309 11.18 -28.79 -9.28
C ILE A 309 12.51 -29.50 -9.01
N ASP A 310 13.41 -29.52 -9.99
CA ASP A 310 14.78 -30.04 -9.87
C ASP A 310 15.66 -29.15 -8.96
N MET A 311 15.28 -29.05 -7.69
CA MET A 311 16.03 -28.38 -6.62
C MET A 311 17.10 -29.29 -6.02
N GLY A 312 17.03 -30.60 -6.31
CA GLY A 312 17.83 -31.62 -5.67
C GLY A 312 17.48 -31.80 -4.18
N MET A 313 18.07 -32.81 -3.54
CA MET A 313 17.84 -33.08 -2.10
C MET A 313 18.26 -31.90 -1.22
N ILE A 314 19.33 -31.19 -1.60
CA ILE A 314 19.86 -30.05 -0.85
C ILE A 314 18.86 -28.89 -0.83
N GLY A 315 18.23 -28.58 -1.97
CA GLY A 315 17.25 -27.49 -2.03
C GLY A 315 16.00 -27.78 -1.20
N ASN A 316 15.49 -29.02 -1.25
CA ASN A 316 14.35 -29.42 -0.41
C ASN A 316 14.71 -29.38 1.09
N PHE A 317 15.89 -29.89 1.46
CA PHE A 317 16.37 -29.80 2.83
C PHE A 317 16.52 -28.36 3.31
N ALA A 318 17.09 -27.47 2.48
CA ALA A 318 17.24 -26.05 2.80
C ALA A 318 15.87 -25.36 3.01
N MET A 319 14.87 -25.70 2.20
CA MET A 319 13.50 -25.19 2.35
C MET A 319 12.87 -25.64 3.68
N ILE A 320 12.95 -26.93 4.00
CA ILE A 320 12.43 -27.47 5.27
C ILE A 320 13.17 -26.83 6.45
N LEU A 321 14.50 -26.72 6.38
CA LEU A 321 15.31 -26.06 7.41
C LEU A 321 14.91 -24.60 7.59
N SER A 322 14.67 -23.86 6.51
CA SER A 322 14.21 -22.47 6.54
C SER A 322 12.90 -22.33 7.32
N VAL A 323 11.92 -23.19 7.06
CA VAL A 323 10.63 -23.21 7.79
C VAL A 323 10.84 -23.51 9.28
N LEU A 324 11.66 -24.50 9.62
CA LEU A 324 11.93 -24.87 11.01
C LEU A 324 12.64 -23.75 11.77
N VAL A 325 13.63 -23.11 11.14
CA VAL A 325 14.35 -21.96 11.72
C VAL A 325 13.41 -20.77 11.90
N ASN A 326 12.54 -20.49 10.91
CA ASN A 326 11.55 -19.42 11.01
C ASN A 326 10.61 -19.64 12.19
N MET A 327 10.06 -20.85 12.30
CA MET A 327 9.17 -21.24 13.39
C MET A 327 9.86 -21.10 14.74
N PHE A 328 11.10 -21.58 14.85
CA PHE A 328 11.88 -21.47 16.09
C PHE A 328 12.11 -20.01 16.49
N ILE A 329 12.56 -19.16 15.55
CA ILE A 329 12.83 -17.75 15.82
C ILE A 329 11.55 -17.00 16.21
N GLN A 330 10.46 -17.16 15.46
CA GLN A 330 9.21 -16.48 15.76
C GLN A 330 8.61 -16.92 17.09
N LEU A 331 8.65 -18.22 17.42
CA LEU A 331 8.21 -18.72 18.73
C LEU A 331 9.11 -18.20 19.85
N PHE A 332 10.42 -18.13 19.64
CA PHE A 332 11.37 -17.60 20.61
C PHE A 332 11.12 -16.11 20.88
N ILE A 333 10.92 -15.30 19.83
CA ILE A 333 10.61 -13.88 19.98
C ILE A 333 9.25 -13.70 20.66
N CYS A 334 8.23 -14.46 20.25
CA CYS A 334 6.91 -14.40 20.88
C CYS A 334 6.98 -14.73 22.37
N TYR A 335 7.71 -15.79 22.73
CA TYR A 335 8.00 -16.14 24.13
C TYR A 335 8.69 -14.99 24.87
N PHE A 336 9.72 -14.39 24.27
CA PHE A 336 10.45 -13.28 24.89
C PHE A 336 9.56 -12.06 25.13
N VAL A 337 8.74 -11.66 24.15
CA VAL A 337 7.78 -10.56 24.30
C VAL A 337 6.75 -10.87 25.39
N ILE A 338 6.28 -12.11 25.49
CA ILE A 338 5.38 -12.53 26.58
C ILE A 338 6.06 -12.39 27.95
N VAL A 339 7.32 -12.81 28.07
CA VAL A 339 8.08 -12.67 29.32
C VAL A 339 8.25 -11.20 29.69
N LEU A 340 8.63 -10.34 28.74
CA LEU A 340 8.74 -8.89 28.96
C LEU A 340 7.40 -8.27 29.38
N ALA A 341 6.30 -8.68 28.74
CA ALA A 341 4.96 -8.20 29.10
C ALA A 341 4.55 -8.62 30.52
N ILE A 342 4.94 -9.82 30.97
CA ILE A 342 4.66 -10.30 32.33
C ILE A 342 5.54 -9.58 33.36
N ASP A 343 6.83 -9.39 33.06
CA ASP A 343 7.79 -8.76 33.97
C ASP A 343 7.42 -7.29 34.26
N GLN A 344 7.06 -6.52 33.24
CA GLN A 344 6.66 -5.12 33.43
C GLN A 344 5.33 -4.93 34.19
N ASN A 345 4.43 -5.92 34.17
CA ASN A 345 3.22 -5.86 34.99
C ASN A 345 3.52 -5.87 36.51
N GLY A 346 4.74 -6.25 36.92
CA GLY A 346 5.15 -6.23 38.31
C GLY A 346 5.42 -4.82 38.86
N GLU A 347 5.93 -3.92 38.02
CA GLU A 347 6.37 -2.58 38.47
C GLU A 347 5.19 -1.65 38.78
N LEU A 348 4.11 -1.72 37.99
CA LEU A 348 2.88 -0.96 38.20
C LEU A 348 1.77 -1.79 38.88
N SER A 349 2.15 -2.65 39.81
CA SER A 349 1.20 -3.53 40.49
C SER A 349 0.24 -2.75 41.39
N ALA A 350 -0.94 -3.32 41.65
CA ALA A 350 -1.87 -2.80 42.65
C ALA A 350 -1.21 -2.63 44.04
N ASP A 351 -0.20 -3.46 44.31
CA ASP A 351 0.61 -3.40 45.51
C ASP A 351 1.38 -2.07 45.63
N LEU A 352 1.84 -1.48 44.52
CA LEU A 352 2.49 -0.16 44.54
C LEU A 352 1.53 0.94 45.02
N VAL A 353 0.27 0.88 44.58
CA VAL A 353 -0.77 1.82 45.00
C VAL A 353 -1.08 1.64 46.47
N ASP A 354 -1.20 0.39 46.93
CA ASP A 354 -1.43 0.08 48.34
C ASP A 354 -0.25 0.50 49.22
N ASP A 355 0.99 0.29 48.78
CA ASP A 355 2.21 0.74 49.45
C ASP A 355 2.29 2.28 49.50
N ALA A 356 1.91 2.96 48.43
CA ALA A 356 1.84 4.42 48.39
C ALA A 356 0.76 4.97 49.34
N LEU A 357 -0.41 4.33 49.40
CA LEU A 357 -1.48 4.67 50.33
C LEU A 357 -1.08 4.40 51.79
N LEU A 358 -0.40 3.29 52.04
CA LEU A 358 0.15 2.93 53.34
C LEU A 358 1.20 3.94 53.80
N TRP A 359 2.14 4.28 52.92
CA TRP A 359 3.14 5.33 53.18
C TRP A 359 2.48 6.67 53.50
N LYS A 360 1.50 7.09 52.69
CA LYS A 360 0.74 8.33 52.92
C LYS A 360 0.05 8.34 54.29
N GLY A 361 -0.47 7.20 54.74
CA GLY A 361 -1.12 7.05 56.04
C GLY A 361 -0.15 7.11 57.23
N GLN A 362 1.12 6.77 57.02
CA GLN A 362 2.15 6.77 58.06
C GLN A 362 2.89 8.12 58.21
N GLN A 363 2.87 8.97 57.18
CA GLN A 363 3.63 10.22 57.17
C GLN A 363 2.83 11.45 57.61
N THR A 364 3.53 12.48 58.08
CA THR A 364 2.90 13.78 58.43
C THR A 364 2.42 14.51 57.18
N SER A 365 1.29 15.22 57.27
CA SER A 365 0.72 15.99 56.14
C SER A 365 1.69 16.98 55.51
N ALA A 366 2.56 17.62 56.32
CA ALA A 366 3.59 18.53 55.83
C ALA A 366 4.67 17.83 54.97
N LEU A 367 4.98 16.57 55.26
CA LEU A 367 5.93 15.79 54.46
C LEU A 367 5.29 15.39 53.12
N VAL A 368 4.05 14.93 53.15
CA VAL A 368 3.28 14.59 51.94
C VAL A 368 3.13 15.81 51.04
N GLU A 369 2.80 16.97 51.61
CA GLU A 369 2.70 18.23 50.87
C GLU A 369 4.02 18.62 50.22
N ARG A 370 5.15 18.45 50.91
CA ARG A 370 6.47 18.72 50.33
C ARG A 370 6.84 17.76 49.19
N VAL A 371 6.46 16.48 49.29
CA VAL A 371 6.65 15.51 48.20
C VAL A 371 5.79 15.89 46.99
N CYS A 372 4.51 16.21 47.20
CA CYS A 372 3.61 16.67 46.13
C CYS A 372 4.07 18.01 45.53
N ALA A 373 4.71 18.88 46.31
CA ALA A 373 5.31 20.13 45.84
C ALA A 373 6.68 19.96 45.15
N ARG A 374 7.15 18.71 44.97
CA ARG A 374 8.47 18.38 44.39
C ARG A 374 9.62 19.12 45.10
N ASP A 375 9.56 19.22 46.43
CA ASP A 375 10.54 19.97 47.22
C ASP A 375 11.91 19.26 47.27
N PHE A 376 12.90 19.81 46.55
CA PHE A 376 14.27 19.31 46.47
C PHE A 376 15.02 19.25 47.81
N THR A 377 14.49 19.88 48.87
CA THR A 377 15.11 19.86 50.20
C THR A 377 14.78 18.59 51.01
N LEU A 378 13.93 17.70 50.49
CA LEU A 378 13.73 16.34 51.00
C LEU A 378 14.97 15.50 50.67
N GLY A 379 15.83 15.26 51.66
CA GLY A 379 17.09 14.54 51.46
C GLY A 379 16.88 13.10 50.99
N SER A 380 17.55 12.74 49.88
CA SER A 380 17.97 11.43 49.32
C SER A 380 17.12 10.15 49.47
N ASN A 381 16.01 10.14 50.20
CA ASN A 381 15.03 9.06 50.16
C ASN A 381 14.08 9.36 48.99
N SER A 382 14.69 9.39 47.79
CA SER A 382 14.19 10.01 46.57
C SER A 382 13.08 9.23 45.89
N TRP A 383 12.86 7.97 46.26
CA TRP A 383 11.99 7.09 45.50
C TRP A 383 10.52 7.57 45.43
N GLN A 384 9.96 8.14 46.51
CA GLN A 384 8.59 8.68 46.43
C GLN A 384 8.50 9.90 45.51
N ILE A 385 9.55 10.73 45.47
CA ILE A 385 9.61 11.88 44.57
C ILE A 385 9.78 11.39 43.14
N ASP A 386 10.66 10.41 42.90
CA ASP A 386 10.91 9.82 41.58
C ASP A 386 9.61 9.21 41.01
N VAL A 387 8.91 8.38 41.78
CA VAL A 387 7.62 7.80 41.42
C VAL A 387 6.57 8.88 41.17
N TYR A 388 6.47 9.89 42.03
CA TYR A 388 5.53 11.01 41.82
C TYR A 388 5.84 11.77 40.53
N THR A 389 7.11 12.13 40.29
CA THR A 389 7.52 12.86 39.08
C THR A 389 7.26 12.06 37.81
N LEU A 390 7.49 10.75 37.85
CA LEU A 390 7.20 9.84 36.74
C LEU A 390 5.70 9.83 36.39
N TYR A 391 4.83 9.67 37.38
CA TYR A 391 3.37 9.68 37.16
C TYR A 391 2.83 11.04 36.74
N ASP A 392 3.32 12.12 37.35
CA ASP A 392 2.87 13.46 37.04
C ASP A 392 3.31 13.86 35.62
N ASP A 393 4.54 13.52 35.24
CA ASP A 393 5.01 13.70 33.85
C ASP A 393 4.23 12.81 32.87
N TYR A 394 3.88 11.57 33.25
CA TYR A 394 3.04 10.70 32.44
C TYR A 394 1.64 11.33 32.23
N ILE A 395 0.97 11.77 33.30
CA ILE A 395 -0.38 12.34 33.21
C ILE A 395 -0.39 13.69 32.48
N GLU A 396 0.55 14.58 32.78
CA GLU A 396 0.54 15.95 32.28
C GLU A 396 0.97 16.04 30.80
N LYS A 397 1.94 15.23 30.36
CA LYS A 397 2.55 15.36 29.02
C LYS A 397 1.83 14.61 27.90
N SER A 398 0.52 14.39 27.99
CA SER A 398 -0.27 13.68 26.96
C SER A 398 0.23 12.27 26.62
N SER A 399 0.98 11.60 27.51
CA SER A 399 1.50 10.24 27.28
C SER A 399 0.38 9.24 26.97
N GLN A 400 -0.81 9.44 27.55
CA GLN A 400 -1.98 8.60 27.34
C GLN A 400 -2.44 8.61 25.88
N LEU A 401 -2.39 9.78 25.23
CA LEU A 401 -2.73 9.92 23.81
C LEU A 401 -1.68 9.22 22.96
N LEU A 402 -0.40 9.38 23.30
CA LEU A 402 0.70 8.70 22.60
C LEU A 402 0.61 7.18 22.74
N CYS A 403 0.41 6.66 23.95
CA CYS A 403 0.22 5.24 24.23
C CYS A 403 -0.99 4.67 23.47
N THR A 404 -2.13 5.37 23.51
CA THR A 404 -3.33 4.96 22.76
C THR A 404 -3.07 4.95 21.26
N ALA A 405 -2.41 5.98 20.72
CA ALA A 405 -2.07 6.06 19.30
C ALA A 405 -1.13 4.90 18.89
N MET A 406 -0.12 4.59 19.70
CA MET A 406 0.81 3.49 19.42
C MET A 406 0.12 2.12 19.54
N LEU A 407 -0.80 1.93 20.49
CA LEU A 407 -1.62 0.71 20.56
C LEU A 407 -2.53 0.55 19.33
N ILE A 408 -3.10 1.64 18.81
CA ILE A 408 -3.89 1.63 17.58
C ILE A 408 -2.99 1.27 16.40
N VAL A 409 -1.85 1.93 16.24
CA VAL A 409 -0.89 1.66 15.17
C VAL A 409 -0.44 0.20 15.23
N TRP A 410 -0.01 -0.28 16.40
CA TRP A 410 0.38 -1.68 16.61
C TRP A 410 -0.75 -2.65 16.23
N SER A 411 -1.97 -2.40 16.69
CA SER A 411 -3.13 -3.24 16.37
C SER A 411 -3.40 -3.25 14.87
N LEU A 412 -3.32 -2.10 14.19
CA LEU A 412 -3.49 -2.01 12.73
C LEU A 412 -2.41 -2.78 11.97
N THR A 413 -1.16 -2.71 12.42
CA THR A 413 -0.05 -3.46 11.82
C THR A 413 -0.28 -4.97 11.96
N VAL A 414 -0.66 -5.46 13.14
CA VAL A 414 -0.96 -6.90 13.31
C VAL A 414 -2.21 -7.30 12.51
N MET A 415 -3.25 -6.45 12.46
CA MET A 415 -4.46 -6.72 11.68
C MET A 415 -4.17 -6.81 10.18
N ARG A 416 -3.24 -6.01 9.65
CA ARG A 416 -2.77 -6.12 8.26
C ARG A 416 -2.14 -7.49 8.00
N GLU A 417 -1.30 -7.97 8.91
CA GLU A 417 -0.67 -9.29 8.75
C GLU A 417 -1.68 -10.43 8.90
N VAL A 418 -2.58 -10.37 9.88
CA VAL A 418 -3.69 -11.34 10.00
C VAL A 418 -4.53 -11.38 8.73
N SER A 419 -4.88 -10.20 8.17
CA SER A 419 -5.64 -10.12 6.92
C SER A 419 -4.89 -10.81 5.77
N THR A 420 -3.59 -10.57 5.65
CA THR A 420 -2.73 -11.18 4.63
C THR A 420 -2.73 -12.70 4.74
N VAL A 421 -2.55 -13.25 5.95
CA VAL A 421 -2.59 -14.69 6.21
C VAL A 421 -3.97 -15.27 5.91
N MET A 422 -5.05 -14.55 6.23
CA MET A 422 -6.41 -14.97 5.90
C MET A 422 -6.67 -15.00 4.39
N HIS A 423 -6.18 -14.01 3.63
CA HIS A 423 -6.24 -14.02 2.17
C HIS A 423 -5.46 -15.19 1.58
N PHE A 424 -4.27 -15.49 2.13
CA PHE A 424 -3.48 -16.66 1.76
C PHE A 424 -4.23 -17.98 2.01
N ILE A 425 -4.76 -18.17 3.22
CA ILE A 425 -5.55 -19.37 3.57
C ILE A 425 -6.73 -19.56 2.62
N ARG A 426 -7.45 -18.48 2.28
CA ARG A 426 -8.56 -18.54 1.32
C ARG A 426 -8.09 -18.94 -0.06
N ALA A 427 -7.04 -18.30 -0.57
CA ALA A 427 -6.44 -18.61 -1.86
C ALA A 427 -6.00 -20.08 -1.96
N VAL A 428 -5.33 -20.61 -0.93
CA VAL A 428 -4.88 -22.01 -0.89
C VAL A 428 -6.03 -22.99 -0.72
N SER A 429 -7.10 -22.62 -0.02
CA SER A 429 -8.28 -23.47 0.18
C SER A 429 -9.12 -23.67 -1.09
N GLU A 430 -9.00 -22.76 -2.06
CA GLU A 430 -9.66 -22.85 -3.36
C GLU A 430 -8.85 -23.62 -4.40
N LEU A 431 -7.55 -23.79 -4.19
CA LEU A 431 -6.72 -24.61 -5.07
C LEU A 431 -7.20 -26.08 -5.07
N PRO A 432 -7.33 -26.71 -6.25
CA PRO A 432 -7.74 -28.11 -6.31
C PRO A 432 -6.63 -29.00 -5.75
N SER A 433 -7.02 -29.89 -4.82
CA SER A 433 -6.12 -30.88 -4.25
C SER A 433 -5.96 -32.08 -5.18
N GLY A 434 -4.73 -32.56 -5.38
CA GLY A 434 -4.38 -33.75 -6.16
C GLY A 434 -3.37 -34.63 -5.43
N GLU A 435 -2.92 -35.69 -6.09
CA GLU A 435 -1.85 -36.56 -5.55
C GLU A 435 -0.48 -35.87 -5.64
N GLU A 436 -0.25 -35.13 -6.73
CA GLU A 436 1.00 -34.41 -7.00
C GLU A 436 0.75 -32.91 -7.18
N THR A 437 1.71 -32.11 -6.72
CA THR A 437 1.72 -30.66 -6.95
C THR A 437 2.15 -30.38 -8.39
N MET A 438 1.27 -29.84 -9.23
CA MET A 438 1.60 -29.54 -10.62
C MET A 438 1.73 -28.04 -10.85
N LEU A 439 2.90 -27.64 -11.34
CA LEU A 439 3.21 -26.28 -11.76
C LEU A 439 3.22 -26.22 -13.29
N GLN A 440 2.48 -25.29 -13.87
CA GLN A 440 2.49 -25.05 -15.31
C GLN A 440 3.15 -23.71 -15.61
N LEU A 441 4.17 -23.76 -16.48
CA LEU A 441 4.83 -22.57 -16.98
C LEU A 441 4.09 -22.08 -18.22
N HIS A 442 3.46 -20.91 -18.13
CA HIS A 442 2.80 -20.25 -19.25
C HIS A 442 3.42 -18.87 -19.48
N LEU A 443 4.03 -18.64 -20.64
CA LEU A 443 4.57 -17.31 -21.04
C LEU A 443 5.49 -16.65 -19.98
N ARG A 444 6.40 -17.43 -19.37
CA ARG A 444 7.30 -17.04 -18.26
C ARG A 444 6.63 -16.77 -16.91
N ARG A 445 5.32 -17.03 -16.77
CA ARG A 445 4.63 -17.00 -15.49
C ARG A 445 4.33 -18.41 -15.03
N VAL A 446 4.48 -18.64 -13.72
CA VAL A 446 4.23 -19.94 -13.11
C VAL A 446 2.81 -19.93 -12.53
N HIS A 447 2.01 -20.90 -12.96
CA HIS A 447 0.67 -21.15 -12.45
C HIS A 447 0.66 -22.43 -11.63
N VAL A 448 0.10 -22.35 -10.42
CA VAL A 448 -0.16 -23.54 -9.59
C VAL A 448 -1.49 -24.12 -10.05
N ILE A 449 -1.48 -25.30 -10.67
CA ILE A 449 -2.73 -25.96 -11.10
C ILE A 449 -3.30 -26.76 -9.94
N THR A 450 -2.52 -27.71 -9.42
CA THR A 450 -2.95 -28.63 -8.36
C THR A 450 -1.92 -28.67 -7.25
N MET A 451 -2.38 -28.94 -6.04
CA MET A 451 -1.52 -29.06 -4.86
C MET A 451 -1.67 -30.44 -4.24
N SER A 452 -0.56 -31.09 -3.86
CA SER A 452 -0.63 -32.38 -3.18
C SER A 452 -1.34 -32.25 -1.82
N TYR A 453 -2.07 -33.29 -1.39
CA TYR A 453 -2.73 -33.29 -0.07
C TYR A 453 -1.76 -33.09 1.10
N ALA A 454 -0.54 -33.62 1.00
CA ALA A 454 0.48 -33.48 2.03
C ALA A 454 0.95 -32.03 2.14
N SER A 455 1.29 -31.38 1.02
CA SER A 455 1.68 -29.97 0.99
C SER A 455 0.53 -29.07 1.42
N TRP A 456 -0.70 -29.35 1.00
CA TRP A 456 -1.88 -28.58 1.41
C TRP A 456 -2.08 -28.60 2.93
N ARG A 457 -2.02 -29.79 3.55
CA ARG A 457 -2.11 -29.89 5.03
C ARG A 457 -0.98 -29.17 5.73
N ALA A 458 0.25 -29.28 5.21
CA ALA A 458 1.41 -28.60 5.78
C ALA A 458 1.24 -27.07 5.73
N VAL A 459 0.79 -26.53 4.60
CA VAL A 459 0.55 -25.09 4.42
C VAL A 459 -0.59 -24.61 5.31
N MET A 460 -1.72 -25.33 5.37
CA MET A 460 -2.83 -24.96 6.25
C MET A 460 -2.42 -25.00 7.73
N LEU A 461 -1.67 -26.02 8.14
CA LEU A 461 -1.15 -26.13 9.51
C LEU A 461 -0.20 -24.97 9.84
N SER A 462 0.71 -24.63 8.93
CA SER A 462 1.63 -23.50 9.13
C SER A 462 0.90 -22.17 9.19
N SER A 463 -0.13 -21.95 8.36
CA SER A 463 -0.91 -20.70 8.41
C SER A 463 -1.70 -20.57 9.72
N VAL A 464 -2.23 -21.66 10.28
CA VAL A 464 -2.86 -21.65 11.60
C VAL A 464 -1.86 -21.31 12.69
N LEU A 465 -0.65 -21.88 12.63
CA LEU A 465 0.42 -21.54 13.57
C LEU A 465 0.83 -20.07 13.44
N GLN A 466 0.94 -19.54 12.23
CA GLN A 466 1.25 -18.13 11.98
C GLN A 466 0.17 -17.22 12.57
N LEU A 467 -1.11 -17.53 12.37
CA LEU A 467 -2.22 -16.77 12.99
C LEU A 467 -2.15 -16.80 14.52
N PHE A 468 -1.79 -17.95 15.11
CA PHE A 468 -1.61 -18.08 16.54
C PHE A 468 -0.45 -17.20 17.06
N ILE A 469 0.67 -17.15 16.33
CA ILE A 469 1.80 -16.27 16.64
C ILE A 469 1.38 -14.79 16.55
N CYS A 470 0.70 -14.38 15.47
CA CYS A 470 0.20 -13.02 15.32
C CYS A 470 -0.77 -12.62 16.44
N ALA A 471 -1.70 -13.50 16.81
CA ALA A 471 -2.65 -13.23 17.88
C ALA A 471 -1.96 -13.12 19.25
N SER A 472 -0.97 -13.98 19.51
CA SER A 472 -0.18 -13.95 20.75
C SER A 472 0.66 -12.67 20.84
N LEU A 473 1.30 -12.27 19.74
CA LEU A 473 2.05 -11.00 19.64
C LEU A 473 1.14 -9.78 19.78
N LEU A 474 -0.09 -9.81 19.26
CA LEU A 474 -1.04 -8.70 19.45
C LEU A 474 -1.28 -8.46 20.94
N VAL A 475 -1.62 -9.53 21.68
CA VAL A 475 -1.94 -9.44 23.11
C VAL A 475 -0.70 -9.10 23.93
N ALA A 476 0.40 -9.83 23.73
CA ALA A 476 1.63 -9.61 24.49
C ALA A 476 2.28 -8.26 24.17
N GLY A 477 2.32 -7.87 22.90
CA GLY A 477 2.84 -6.58 22.45
C GLY A 477 1.98 -5.42 22.95
N ALA A 478 0.65 -5.54 22.95
CA ALA A 478 -0.21 -4.52 23.54
C ALA A 478 -0.02 -4.38 25.05
N ALA A 479 0.10 -5.52 25.77
CA ALA A 479 0.39 -5.51 27.20
C ALA A 479 1.76 -4.85 27.48
N TRP A 480 2.79 -5.22 26.74
CA TRP A 480 4.13 -4.65 26.87
C TRP A 480 4.17 -3.15 26.56
N LEU A 481 3.51 -2.69 25.49
CA LEU A 481 3.40 -1.26 25.16
C LEU A 481 2.65 -0.48 26.23
N SER A 482 1.59 -1.06 26.79
CA SER A 482 0.80 -0.40 27.84
C SER A 482 1.54 -0.28 29.17
N ALA A 483 2.55 -1.12 29.41
CA ALA A 483 3.37 -1.11 30.61
C ALA A 483 4.63 -0.24 30.44
N THR A 484 4.89 0.31 29.26
CA THR A 484 6.05 1.20 29.02
C THR A 484 5.73 2.63 29.49
N GLU A 485 6.49 3.13 30.46
CA GLU A 485 6.25 4.43 31.09
C GLU A 485 6.88 5.60 30.33
N ALA A 486 8.09 5.41 29.83
CA ALA A 486 8.83 6.44 29.11
C ALA A 486 8.32 6.58 27.67
N GLN A 487 8.02 7.81 27.26
CA GLN A 487 7.48 8.11 25.93
C GLN A 487 8.44 7.72 24.79
N GLU A 488 9.73 7.93 25.00
CA GLU A 488 10.79 7.57 24.04
C GLU A 488 10.86 6.05 23.84
N ASP A 489 10.80 5.31 24.95
CA ASP A 489 10.80 3.85 24.95
C ASP A 489 9.53 3.29 24.31
N LEU A 490 8.38 3.96 24.48
CA LEU A 490 7.11 3.50 23.89
C LEU A 490 7.17 3.50 22.36
N LEU A 491 7.75 4.55 21.76
CA LEU A 491 7.96 4.62 20.32
C LEU A 491 8.97 3.56 19.86
N LEU A 492 10.10 3.44 20.57
CA LEU A 492 11.14 2.48 20.23
C LEU A 492 10.64 1.03 20.33
N ASN A 493 9.89 0.69 21.37
CA ASN A 493 9.27 -0.61 21.58
C ASN A 493 8.23 -0.92 20.49
N SER A 494 7.42 0.07 20.10
CA SER A 494 6.45 -0.10 19.00
C SER A 494 7.13 -0.42 17.67
N VAL A 495 8.22 0.27 17.35
CA VAL A 495 9.00 0.02 16.12
C VAL A 495 9.72 -1.33 16.18
N ALA A 496 10.24 -1.70 17.35
CA ALA A 496 10.85 -3.02 17.55
C ALA A 496 9.83 -4.15 17.32
N LEU A 497 8.60 -3.99 17.83
CA LEU A 497 7.51 -4.93 17.63
C LEU A 497 7.10 -5.06 16.15
N SER A 498 7.07 -3.96 15.38
CA SER A 498 6.80 -4.06 13.94
C SER A 498 7.90 -4.81 13.20
N TYR A 499 9.17 -4.58 13.57
CA TYR A 499 10.30 -5.29 12.97
C TYR A 499 10.24 -6.80 13.21
N VAL A 500 9.79 -7.23 14.39
CA VAL A 500 9.61 -8.66 14.72
C VAL A 500 8.65 -9.36 13.73
N MET A 501 7.63 -8.67 13.22
CA MET A 501 6.70 -9.25 12.26
C MET A 501 7.29 -9.43 10.86
N GLU A 502 8.37 -8.71 10.52
CA GLU A 502 9.04 -8.78 9.20
C GLU A 502 10.21 -9.79 9.17
N VAL A 503 10.49 -10.45 10.30
CA VAL A 503 11.64 -11.36 10.44
C VAL A 503 11.56 -12.56 9.48
N ASP A 504 10.37 -13.04 9.13
CA ASP A 504 10.19 -14.14 8.18
C ASP A 504 10.53 -13.74 6.74
N GLU A 505 10.20 -12.53 6.32
CA GLU A 505 10.62 -11.98 5.02
C GLU A 505 12.14 -11.88 4.94
N LEU A 506 12.78 -11.38 6.01
CA LEU A 506 14.23 -11.31 6.12
C LEU A 506 14.85 -12.71 6.06
N LEU A 507 14.31 -13.66 6.82
CA LEU A 507 14.83 -15.03 6.87
C LEU A 507 14.70 -15.72 5.51
N TYR A 508 13.58 -15.51 4.81
CA TYR A 508 13.39 -16.00 3.44
C TYR A 508 14.43 -15.43 2.47
N SER A 509 14.74 -14.13 2.58
CA SER A 509 15.73 -13.50 1.71
C SER A 509 17.13 -14.13 1.84
N ILE A 510 17.48 -14.61 3.04
CA ILE A 510 18.77 -15.20 3.38
C ILE A 510 18.80 -16.70 3.09
N MET A 511 17.80 -17.45 3.56
CA MET A 511 17.79 -18.91 3.53
C MET A 511 17.12 -19.49 2.27
N GLY A 512 16.29 -18.70 1.58
CA GLY A 512 15.53 -19.13 0.41
C GLY A 512 16.44 -19.49 -0.77
N PRO A 513 16.38 -20.74 -1.29
CA PRO A 513 17.14 -21.12 -2.48
C PRO A 513 16.84 -20.18 -3.64
N ALA A 514 17.87 -19.74 -4.38
CA ALA A 514 17.71 -18.78 -5.47
C ALA A 514 16.69 -19.22 -6.54
N LYS A 515 16.60 -20.53 -6.81
CA LYS A 515 15.59 -21.10 -7.73
C LYS A 515 14.17 -20.90 -7.21
N VAL A 516 13.93 -21.12 -5.92
CA VAL A 516 12.61 -20.91 -5.28
C VAL A 516 12.25 -19.44 -5.35
N ARG A 517 13.19 -18.55 -5.04
CA ARG A 517 12.99 -17.09 -5.15
C ARG A 517 12.63 -16.65 -6.57
N ALA A 518 13.33 -17.18 -7.57
CA ALA A 518 13.03 -16.88 -8.97
C ALA A 518 11.64 -17.38 -9.41
N ILE A 519 11.25 -18.58 -8.98
CA ILE A 519 9.92 -19.14 -9.26
C ILE A 519 8.84 -18.30 -8.58
N MET A 520 9.04 -17.99 -7.30
CA MET A 520 8.16 -17.16 -6.48
C MET A 520 7.91 -15.78 -7.10
N GLN A 521 8.95 -15.12 -7.62
CA GLN A 521 8.83 -13.84 -8.33
C GLN A 521 8.05 -13.94 -9.66
N GLN A 522 7.98 -15.13 -10.25
CA GLN A 522 7.27 -15.38 -11.51
C GLN A 522 5.88 -15.98 -11.29
N MET A 523 5.48 -16.24 -10.04
CA MET A 523 4.18 -16.81 -9.74
C MET A 523 3.07 -15.80 -10.02
N THR A 524 2.01 -16.29 -10.65
CA THR A 524 0.79 -15.50 -10.80
C THR A 524 0.04 -15.37 -9.49
N PRO A 525 -0.62 -14.22 -9.25
CA PRO A 525 -1.50 -14.07 -8.10
C PRO A 525 -2.55 -15.18 -8.05
N LEU A 526 -2.80 -15.71 -6.85
CA LEU A 526 -3.79 -16.74 -6.62
C LEU A 526 -5.17 -16.10 -6.52
N HIS A 527 -6.05 -16.40 -7.47
CA HIS A 527 -7.42 -15.90 -7.47
C HIS A 527 -8.29 -16.74 -6.53
N TYR A 528 -9.17 -16.07 -5.77
CA TYR A 528 -10.19 -16.72 -4.95
C TYR A 528 -11.57 -16.09 -5.16
N ALA A 529 -12.64 -16.87 -5.03
CA ALA A 529 -14.02 -16.43 -5.26
C ALA A 529 -14.54 -15.61 -4.06
N SER A 530 -14.79 -14.32 -4.29
CA SER A 530 -15.30 -13.37 -3.29
C SER A 530 -16.61 -13.79 -2.58
N GLY A 531 -17.38 -14.70 -3.17
CA GLY A 531 -18.76 -15.03 -2.74
C GLY A 531 -18.95 -16.32 -1.95
N ALA A 532 -17.95 -17.20 -1.84
CA ALA A 532 -18.12 -18.46 -1.14
C ALA A 532 -17.97 -18.28 0.38
N LEU A 533 -19.08 -18.40 1.11
CA LEU A 533 -19.18 -18.22 2.56
C LEU A 533 -18.02 -18.90 3.34
N HIS A 534 -17.45 -18.15 4.29
CA HIS A 534 -16.39 -18.54 5.24
C HIS A 534 -16.54 -19.94 5.86
N GLY A 535 -17.76 -20.46 6.01
CA GLY A 535 -18.01 -21.76 6.65
C GLY A 535 -17.45 -22.97 5.89
N TRP A 536 -17.27 -22.89 4.57
CA TRP A 536 -16.85 -24.04 3.76
C TRP A 536 -15.36 -24.41 3.92
N CYS A 537 -14.49 -23.44 4.19
CA CYS A 537 -13.06 -23.71 4.39
C CYS A 537 -12.79 -24.49 5.67
N ILE A 538 -13.44 -24.08 6.78
CA ILE A 538 -13.29 -24.75 8.08
C ILE A 538 -13.82 -26.19 7.99
N LEU A 539 -14.93 -26.40 7.29
CA LEU A 539 -15.51 -27.74 7.13
C LEU A 539 -14.61 -28.67 6.30
N LYS A 540 -13.95 -28.15 5.25
CA LYS A 540 -12.93 -28.90 4.48
C LYS A 540 -11.68 -29.21 5.31
N PHE A 541 -11.27 -28.32 6.19
CA PHE A 541 -10.11 -28.54 7.06
C PHE A 541 -10.37 -29.64 8.11
N LEU A 542 -11.58 -29.70 8.65
CA LEU A 542 -11.97 -30.71 9.63
C LEU A 542 -12.24 -32.11 9.04
N ARG A 543 -12.40 -32.21 7.71
CA ARG A 543 -12.72 -33.45 6.99
C ARG A 543 -11.48 -34.05 6.36
#